data_AF-A0A7C5Z6K2-F1
#
_entry.id   AF-A0A7C5Z6K2-F1
#
_cell.length_a   1.000
_cell.length_b   1.000
_cell.length_c   1.000
_cell.angle_alpha   90.00
_cell.angle_beta   90.00
_cell.angle_gamma   90.00
#
_symmetry.space_group_name_H-M   'P 1'
#
loop_
_entity.id
_entity.type
_entity.pdbx_description
1 polymer ?
#
loop_
_entity_poly.entity_id
_entity_poly.type
_entity_poly.pdbx_seq_one_letter_code
_entity_poly.pdbx_strand_id
1 'polypeptide(L)'
;MLPAQKQRYCPTCSSDRIAEILYGPLEAKASKDEMEQGGVVYGGAIVREEGPHWMCRECKTAWCRRNLRLYVRDEFGEFIRKSG
;
A
#
# COMPACT_ATOMS: atom_id res chain seq x y z
N MET A 1 -26.09 -4.03 2.65
CA MET A 1 -24.79 -4.05 1.94
C MET A 1 -24.06 -2.77 2.33
N LEU A 2 -23.14 -2.83 3.29
CA LEU A 2 -22.41 -1.62 3.73
C LEU A 2 -21.41 -1.24 2.63
N PRO A 3 -21.40 0.01 2.14
CA PRO A 3 -20.42 0.45 1.15
C PRO A 3 -19.03 0.28 1.77
N ALA A 4 -18.11 -0.35 1.03
CA ALA A 4 -16.72 -0.51 1.43
C ALA A 4 -16.15 0.88 1.77
N GLN A 5 -16.09 1.20 3.07
CA GLN A 5 -15.65 2.50 3.53
C GLN A 5 -14.24 2.73 3.00
N LYS A 6 -14.10 3.74 2.14
CA LYS A 6 -12.82 4.19 1.60
C LYS A 6 -11.98 4.61 2.81
N GLN A 7 -11.04 3.77 3.24
CA GLN A 7 -10.20 4.09 4.39
C GLN A 7 -9.37 5.32 4.05
N ARG A 8 -9.77 6.47 4.61
CA ARG A 8 -9.06 7.75 4.47
C ARG A 8 -7.92 7.90 5.46
N TYR A 9 -7.82 6.99 6.44
CA TYR A 9 -6.82 7.05 7.50
C TYR A 9 -6.13 5.69 7.67
N CYS A 10 -4.85 5.74 8.04
CA CYS A 10 -4.07 4.56 8.36
C CYS A 10 -4.61 3.89 9.64
N PRO A 11 -4.89 2.57 9.63
CA PRO A 11 -5.40 1.88 10.81
C PRO A 11 -4.36 1.72 11.94
N THR A 12 -3.08 2.00 11.68
CA THR A 12 -2.00 1.86 12.67
C THR A 12 -1.63 3.17 13.34
N CYS A 13 -1.58 4.28 12.59
CA CYS A 13 -1.17 5.59 13.12
C CYS A 13 -2.21 6.70 12.93
N SER A 14 -3.36 6.42 12.33
CA SER A 14 -4.43 7.39 12.03
C SER A 14 -4.05 8.53 11.08
N SER A 15 -2.88 8.47 10.42
CA SER A 15 -2.45 9.46 9.44
C SER A 15 -3.33 9.42 8.17
N ASP A 16 -3.64 10.59 7.59
CA ASP A 16 -4.34 10.74 6.31
C ASP A 16 -3.42 10.59 5.08
N ARG A 17 -2.10 10.52 5.31
CA ARG A 17 -1.08 10.40 4.26
C ARG A 17 -0.98 8.96 3.74
N ILE A 18 -1.96 8.54 2.96
CA ILE A 18 -2.03 7.21 2.36
C ILE A 18 -1.68 7.28 0.88
N ALA A 19 -0.74 6.43 0.47
CA ALA A 19 -0.40 6.20 -0.92
C ALA A 19 -1.00 4.88 -1.42
N GLU A 20 -1.37 4.84 -2.70
CA GLU A 20 -1.79 3.60 -3.34
C GLU A 20 -0.57 2.80 -3.80
N ILE A 21 -0.60 1.49 -3.61
CA ILE A 21 0.47 0.60 -4.05
C ILE A 21 0.15 0.11 -5.44
N LEU A 22 0.99 0.46 -6.42
CA LEU A 22 0.85 -0.05 -7.78
C LEU A 22 1.73 -1.27 -7.99
N TYR A 23 1.12 -2.27 -8.63
CA TYR A 23 1.76 -3.52 -9.00
C TYR A 23 1.63 -3.80 -10.49
N GLY A 24 2.64 -4.47 -11.02
CA GLY A 24 2.78 -4.78 -12.43
C GLY A 24 4.03 -4.12 -13.01
N PRO A 25 4.33 -4.36 -14.30
CA PRO A 25 5.53 -3.83 -14.94
C PRO A 25 5.56 -2.30 -14.87
N LEU A 26 6.69 -1.76 -14.41
CA LEU A 26 6.93 -0.33 -14.17
C LEU A 26 6.61 0.54 -15.40
N GLU A 27 6.78 -0.01 -16.60
CA GLU A 27 6.54 0.69 -17.88
C GLU A 27 5.05 0.97 -18.17
N ALA A 28 4.12 0.32 -17.46
CA ALA A 28 2.71 0.32 -17.87
C ALA A 28 1.76 1.17 -17.01
N LYS A 29 2.16 1.67 -15.83
CA LYS A 29 1.15 2.13 -14.84
C LYS A 29 1.43 3.40 -14.04
N ALA A 30 2.66 3.91 -13.96
CA ALA A 30 2.90 5.19 -13.27
C ALA A 30 4.14 5.88 -13.81
N SER A 31 4.00 7.16 -14.15
CA SER A 31 5.15 8.03 -14.43
C SER A 31 5.96 8.20 -13.14
N LYS A 32 7.29 8.26 -13.23
CA LYS A 32 8.17 8.61 -12.09
C LYS A 32 7.67 9.84 -11.34
N ASP A 33 7.14 10.81 -12.07
CA ASP A 33 6.49 12.01 -11.53
C ASP A 33 5.37 11.71 -10.52
N GLU A 34 4.53 10.71 -10.75
CA GLU A 34 3.42 10.34 -9.85
C GLU A 34 3.91 9.64 -8.57
N MET A 35 5.05 8.93 -8.67
CA MET A 35 5.75 8.38 -7.53
C MET A 35 6.46 9.48 -6.73
N GLU A 36 7.04 10.50 -7.40
CA GLU A 36 7.73 11.63 -6.79
C GLU A 36 6.75 12.62 -6.14
N GLN A 37 5.57 12.81 -6.72
CA GLN A 37 4.44 13.52 -6.10
C GLN A 37 3.89 12.76 -4.87
N GLY A 38 4.32 11.51 -4.67
CA GLY A 38 4.12 10.75 -3.44
C GLY A 38 2.69 10.24 -3.24
N GLY A 39 1.88 10.23 -4.29
CA GLY A 39 0.56 9.59 -4.26
C GLY A 39 0.64 8.07 -4.40
N VAL A 40 1.77 7.56 -4.92
CA VAL A 40 1.91 6.18 -5.36
C VAL A 40 3.21 5.56 -4.87
N VAL A 41 3.16 4.32 -4.38
CA VAL A 41 4.34 3.51 -4.03
C VAL A 41 4.42 2.29 -4.92
N TYR A 42 5.61 1.98 -5.43
CA TYR A 42 5.79 0.75 -6.20
C TYR A 42 5.81 -0.47 -5.29
N GLY A 43 4.87 -1.38 -5.54
CA GLY A 43 4.68 -2.59 -4.76
C GLY A 43 5.60 -3.75 -5.14
N GLY A 44 6.27 -3.62 -6.29
CA GLY A 44 7.00 -4.70 -6.96
C GLY A 44 6.28 -5.19 -8.22
N ALA A 45 6.95 -6.06 -8.96
CA ALA A 45 6.45 -6.56 -10.25
C ALA A 45 5.30 -7.57 -10.13
N ILE A 46 5.21 -8.28 -9.00
CA ILE A 46 4.26 -9.38 -8.78
C ILE A 46 3.47 -9.11 -7.51
N VAL A 47 2.14 -9.05 -7.63
CA VAL A 47 1.21 -8.96 -6.49
C VAL A 47 0.54 -10.31 -6.29
N ARG A 48 0.51 -10.78 -5.04
CA ARG A 48 -0.35 -11.92 -4.68
C ARG A 48 -1.79 -11.41 -4.54
N GLU A 49 -2.80 -12.25 -4.78
CA GLU A 49 -4.22 -11.86 -4.70
C GLU A 49 -4.60 -11.22 -3.34
N GLU A 50 -3.87 -11.59 -2.27
CA GLU A 50 -4.02 -11.05 -0.92
C GLU A 50 -3.00 -9.95 -0.56
N GLY A 51 -2.30 -9.38 -1.55
CA GLY A 51 -1.28 -8.35 -1.36
C GLY A 51 -1.86 -7.00 -0.87
N PRO A 52 -1.05 -6.18 -0.19
CA PRO A 52 -1.50 -4.87 0.26
C PRO A 52 -1.84 -3.99 -0.95
N HIS A 53 -2.81 -3.08 -0.81
CA HIS A 53 -3.18 -2.11 -1.87
C HIS A 53 -2.88 -0.67 -1.46
N TRP A 54 -2.79 -0.42 -0.15
CA TRP A 54 -2.57 0.89 0.43
C TRP A 54 -1.32 0.85 1.29
N MET A 55 -0.56 1.94 1.32
CA MET A 55 0.58 2.13 2.20
C MET A 55 0.51 3.51 2.86
N CYS A 56 0.65 3.55 4.18
CA CYS A 56 0.82 4.81 4.88
C CYS A 56 2.24 5.34 4.66
N ARG A 57 2.36 6.61 4.30
CA ARG A 57 3.66 7.26 4.09
C ARG A 57 4.39 7.57 5.40
N GLU A 58 3.67 7.67 6.52
CA GLU A 58 4.27 8.00 7.81
C GLU A 58 4.79 6.76 8.53
N CYS A 59 3.92 5.81 8.84
CA CYS A 59 4.32 4.60 9.57
C CYS A 59 4.79 3.46 8.66
N LYS A 60 4.78 3.66 7.33
CA LYS A 60 5.15 2.66 6.32
C LYS A 60 4.37 1.34 6.41
N THR A 61 3.26 1.31 7.13
CA THR A 61 2.38 0.16 7.22
C THR A 61 1.52 0.11 5.96
N ALA A 62 1.38 -1.07 5.38
CA ALA A 62 0.59 -1.34 4.20
C ALA A 62 -0.56 -2.30 4.51
N TRP A 63 -1.67 -2.25 3.78
CA TRP A 63 -2.83 -3.11 4.04
C TRP A 63 -3.71 -3.33 2.81
N CYS A 64 -4.50 -4.41 2.82
CA CYS A 64 -5.40 -4.74 1.72
C CYS A 64 -6.74 -4.00 1.83
N ARG A 65 -7.39 -3.78 0.69
CA ARG A 65 -8.74 -3.18 0.63
C ARG A 65 -9.84 -4.11 1.18
N ARG A 66 -9.62 -5.43 1.10
CA ARG A 66 -10.65 -6.45 1.37
C ARG A 66 -10.61 -6.99 2.80
N ASN A 67 -9.42 -7.12 3.35
CA ASN A 67 -9.15 -7.57 4.71
C ASN A 67 -8.10 -6.64 5.30
N LEU A 68 -8.28 -6.18 6.54
CA LEU A 68 -7.37 -5.25 7.24
C LEU A 68 -6.03 -5.91 7.63
N ARG A 69 -5.51 -6.81 6.80
CA ARG A 69 -4.21 -7.46 6.97
C ARG A 69 -3.12 -6.41 6.80
N LEU A 70 -2.26 -6.30 7.80
CA LEU A 70 -1.18 -5.34 7.83
C LEU A 70 0.11 -5.97 7.31
N TYR A 71 0.87 -5.18 6.58
CA TYR A 71 2.16 -5.50 6.00
C TYR A 71 3.12 -4.38 6.32
N VAL A 72 4.41 -4.70 6.45
CA VAL A 72 5.47 -3.70 6.59
C VAL A 72 6.55 -4.00 5.58
N ARG A 73 7.34 -2.99 5.21
CA ARG A 73 8.52 -3.20 4.37
C ARG A 73 9.68 -3.62 5.26
N ASP A 74 10.28 -4.75 4.91
CA ASP A 74 11.50 -5.23 5.52
C ASP A 74 12.72 -4.41 5.04
N GLU A 75 13.91 -4.69 5.56
CA GLU A 75 15.15 -4.01 5.17
C GLU A 75 15.49 -4.17 3.68
N PHE A 76 15.04 -5.28 3.07
CA PHE A 76 15.15 -5.53 1.63
C PHE A 76 14.02 -4.90 0.80
N GLY A 77 13.11 -4.18 1.44
CA GLY A 77 11.99 -3.50 0.77
C GLY A 77 10.83 -4.42 0.37
N GLU A 78 10.85 -5.68 0.79
CA GLU A 78 9.80 -6.67 0.59
C GLU A 78 8.64 -6.45 1.58
N PHE A 79 7.40 -6.71 1.13
CA PHE A 79 6.23 -6.64 2.01
C PHE A 79 6.10 -7.91 2.84
N ILE A 80 6.46 -7.83 4.11
CA ILE A 80 6.26 -8.90 5.08
C ILE A 80 4.94 -8.72 5.81
N ARG A 81 4.18 -9.81 5.97
CA ARG A 81 2.92 -9.78 6.74
C ARG A 81 3.25 -9.52 8.20
N LYS A 82 2.62 -8.49 8.78
CA LYS A 82 2.70 -8.24 10.22
C LYS A 82 1.83 -9.29 10.92
N SER A 83 2.42 -10.42 11.31
CA SER A 83 1.77 -11.37 12.21
C SER A 83 1.73 -10.72 13.59
N GLY A 84 0.58 -10.20 13.98
CA GLY A 84 0.25 -9.89 15.37
C GLY A 84 -0.25 -11.15 16.06
#